data_AF-A0A4S9JS60-F1
#
_entry.id   AF-A0A4S9JS60-F1
#
_cell.length_a   1.000
_cell.length_b   1.000
_cell.length_c   1.000
_cell.angle_alpha   90.00
_cell.angle_beta   90.00
_cell.angle_gamma   90.00
#
_symmetry.space_group_name_H-M   'P 1'
#
loop_
_entity.id
_entity.type
_entity.pdbx_description
1 polymer ?
#
loop_
_entity_poly.entity_id
_entity_poly.type
_entity_poly.pdbx_seq_one_letter_code
_entity_poly.pdbx_strand_id
1 'polypeptide(L)'
;MLLCKVLAERRHVVEFATNAGQEEWAKYCSLIQTVHSFGPGPSDELTEAHYRRMLSWSPVDGLSSIMESKYLWDSYWTDTYLHLKRIVSNPVTRPAFIVADFFTDAAVKDMMIEYGVPIAIVWPQMPFLMAPVSYIPGQPGFQIDGSLTSENASFASRLRNEMVLFWALPSLLKWLRWTKSMRLEAGVTHKTLSDPKPDYLVFVNSLSGLEVPKDLPPSIVPCGPILADSYADLDEKHAEFLDAHKRVLYVALGTHIILEANDVAKILDGIHQALDQHCIDGVIWAVGPSPRKEFPLSLRTSLVQGDVPVLLVNCSVKQIQISCSLCFPSDEHEVRPHRIGVSS
;
A
#
# COMPACT_ATOMS: atom_id res chain seq x y z
N MET A 1 3.32 -2.64 13.70
CA MET A 1 4.45 -2.12 14.50
C MET A 1 4.04 -1.06 15.50
N LEU A 2 3.40 0.05 15.10
CA LEU A 2 2.98 1.10 16.07
C LEU A 2 2.07 0.57 17.18
N LEU A 3 1.12 -0.31 16.85
CA LEU A 3 0.29 -0.97 17.88
C LEU A 3 1.12 -1.83 18.85
N CYS A 4 2.18 -2.50 18.37
CA CYS A 4 3.11 -3.25 19.21
C CYS A 4 3.81 -2.33 20.21
N LYS A 5 4.26 -1.15 19.77
CA LYS A 5 4.88 -0.12 20.63
C LYS A 5 3.92 0.28 21.76
N VAL A 6 2.68 0.64 21.43
CA VAL A 6 1.65 1.03 22.41
C VAL A 6 1.38 -0.07 23.44
N LEU A 7 1.29 -1.33 22.99
CA LEU A 7 1.08 -2.46 23.91
C LEU A 7 2.30 -2.70 24.81
N ALA A 8 3.51 -2.62 24.26
CA ALA A 8 4.73 -2.80 25.01
C ALA A 8 4.95 -1.70 26.06
N GLU A 9 4.64 -0.44 25.74
CA GLU A 9 4.67 0.68 26.69
C GLU A 9 3.67 0.50 27.84
N ARG A 10 2.56 -0.19 27.58
CA ARG A 10 1.59 -0.63 28.61
C ARG A 10 2.02 -1.90 29.35
N ARG A 11 3.29 -2.31 29.20
CA ARG A 11 3.93 -3.45 29.88
C ARG A 11 3.42 -4.83 29.45
N HIS A 12 2.84 -4.93 28.25
CA HIS A 12 2.61 -6.23 27.64
C HIS A 12 3.91 -6.77 27.05
N VAL A 13 4.14 -8.09 27.18
CA VAL A 13 5.18 -8.77 26.41
C VAL A 13 4.68 -8.92 24.99
N VAL A 14 5.45 -8.40 24.03
CA VAL A 14 5.07 -8.41 22.62
C VAL A 14 6.06 -9.25 21.84
N GLU A 15 5.51 -10.26 21.17
CA GLU A 15 6.21 -11.07 20.18
C GLU A 15 5.63 -10.75 18.80
N PHE A 16 6.46 -10.86 17.77
CA PHE A 16 6.06 -10.58 16.40
C PHE A 16 6.16 -11.83 15.55
N ALA A 17 5.13 -12.10 14.75
CA ALA A 17 5.11 -13.22 13.82
C ALA A 17 4.96 -12.70 12.40
N THR A 18 5.78 -13.21 11.48
CA THR A 18 5.78 -12.79 10.09
C THR A 18 6.32 -13.90 9.18
N ASN A 19 6.16 -13.75 7.87
CA ASN A 19 6.74 -14.67 6.91
C ASN A 19 8.26 -14.44 6.78
N ALA A 20 8.98 -15.46 6.35
CA ALA A 20 10.42 -15.37 6.16
C ALA A 20 10.78 -14.28 5.14
N GLY A 21 11.79 -13.47 5.46
CA GLY A 21 12.22 -12.30 4.68
C GLY A 21 11.61 -10.97 5.12
N GLN A 22 10.69 -10.97 6.09
CA GLN A 22 10.01 -9.77 6.61
C GLN A 22 10.34 -9.49 8.08
N GLU A 23 11.27 -10.23 8.68
CA GLU A 23 11.66 -10.14 10.09
C GLU A 23 12.26 -8.77 10.43
N GLU A 24 12.85 -8.11 9.44
CA GLU A 24 13.41 -6.77 9.60
C GLU A 24 12.37 -5.74 10.01
N TRP A 25 11.06 -5.97 9.79
CA TRP A 25 10.02 -5.06 10.26
C TRP A 25 9.99 -4.94 11.80
N ALA A 26 10.49 -5.94 12.52
CA ALA A 26 10.63 -5.87 13.97
C ALA A 26 11.58 -4.73 14.41
N LYS A 27 12.51 -4.28 13.55
CA LYS A 27 13.46 -3.19 13.87
C LYS A 27 12.76 -1.87 14.20
N TYR A 28 11.54 -1.67 13.71
CA TYR A 28 10.74 -0.47 13.98
C TYR A 28 10.10 -0.47 15.38
N CYS A 29 10.23 -1.54 16.15
CA CYS A 29 9.80 -1.61 17.54
C CYS A 29 10.83 -2.41 18.35
N SER A 30 11.79 -1.70 18.95
CA SER A 30 12.86 -2.29 19.77
C SER A 30 12.36 -3.05 21.01
N LEU A 31 11.08 -2.92 21.35
CA LEU A 31 10.44 -3.60 22.48
C LEU A 31 9.96 -5.02 22.14
N ILE A 32 10.03 -5.44 20.87
CA ILE A 32 9.72 -6.82 20.46
C ILE A 32 10.85 -7.74 20.94
N GLN A 33 10.50 -8.75 21.74
CA GLN A 33 11.49 -9.66 22.35
C GLN A 33 11.76 -10.89 21.48
N THR A 34 10.72 -11.40 20.83
CA THR A 34 10.75 -12.62 20.03
C THR A 34 10.17 -12.34 18.65
N VAL A 35 10.86 -12.79 17.60
CA VAL A 35 10.36 -12.80 16.23
C VAL A 35 10.18 -14.25 15.79
N HIS A 36 8.96 -14.60 15.40
CA HIS A 36 8.60 -15.89 14.83
C HIS A 36 8.56 -15.78 13.31
N SER A 37 9.49 -16.45 12.65
CA SER A 37 9.47 -16.61 11.20
C SER A 37 8.59 -17.82 10.83
N PHE A 38 7.62 -17.60 9.96
CA PHE A 38 6.77 -18.64 9.38
C PHE A 38 7.36 -19.13 8.04
N GLY A 39 6.50 -19.56 7.13
CA GLY A 39 6.88 -19.96 5.77
C GLY A 39 7.42 -18.78 4.94
N PRO A 40 7.90 -19.05 3.71
CA PRO A 40 8.39 -18.01 2.81
C PRO A 40 7.31 -16.98 2.53
N GLY A 41 7.67 -15.70 2.48
CA GLY A 41 6.78 -14.65 1.97
C GLY A 41 6.62 -14.71 0.44
N PRO A 42 5.73 -13.89 -0.15
CA PRO A 42 5.71 -13.70 -1.59
C PRO A 42 7.02 -13.08 -2.07
N SER A 43 7.53 -13.54 -3.20
CA SER A 43 8.66 -12.87 -3.86
C SER A 43 8.27 -11.49 -4.35
N ASP A 44 9.26 -10.63 -4.59
CA ASP A 44 9.05 -9.30 -5.18
C ASP A 44 8.33 -9.39 -6.53
N GLU A 45 8.64 -10.42 -7.32
CA GLU A 45 8.03 -10.66 -8.64
C GLU A 45 6.53 -11.00 -8.51
N LEU A 46 6.16 -11.86 -7.57
CA LEU A 46 4.76 -12.20 -7.30
C LEU A 46 3.99 -10.99 -6.76
N THR A 47 4.65 -10.21 -5.90
CA THR A 47 4.12 -8.99 -5.30
C THR A 47 3.89 -7.90 -6.36
N GLU A 48 4.85 -7.69 -7.27
CA GLU A 48 4.72 -6.78 -8.40
C GLU A 48 3.60 -7.22 -9.36
N ALA A 49 3.55 -8.52 -9.71
CA ALA A 49 2.49 -9.07 -10.56
C ALA A 49 1.10 -8.87 -9.93
N HIS A 50 0.99 -9.04 -8.61
CA HIS A 50 -0.21 -8.72 -7.86
C HIS A 50 -0.61 -7.24 -8.01
N TYR A 51 0.32 -6.30 -7.78
CA TYR A 51 0.01 -4.86 -7.89
C TYR A 51 -0.39 -4.46 -9.30
N ARG A 52 0.30 -4.95 -10.34
CA ARG A 52 -0.07 -4.68 -11.74
C ARG A 52 -1.47 -5.20 -12.06
N ARG A 53 -1.83 -6.42 -11.61
CA ARG A 53 -3.20 -6.93 -11.76
C ARG A 53 -4.21 -6.03 -11.07
N MET A 54 -3.97 -5.63 -9.83
CA MET A 54 -4.88 -4.76 -9.07
C MET A 54 -5.06 -3.38 -9.72
N LEU A 55 -4.00 -2.81 -10.29
CA LEU A 55 -4.05 -1.51 -10.99
C LEU A 55 -4.80 -1.61 -12.33
N SER A 56 -4.61 -2.71 -13.06
CA SER A 56 -5.30 -2.95 -14.33
C SER A 56 -6.76 -3.35 -14.17
N TRP A 57 -7.19 -3.68 -12.95
CA TRP A 57 -8.53 -4.18 -12.70
C TRP A 57 -9.54 -3.06 -12.60
N SER A 58 -10.67 -3.24 -13.28
CA SER A 58 -11.87 -2.44 -13.09
C SER A 58 -12.99 -3.30 -12.51
N PRO A 59 -13.75 -2.80 -11.52
CA PRO A 59 -14.92 -3.51 -11.00
C PRO A 59 -15.96 -3.87 -12.08
N VAL A 60 -15.97 -3.17 -13.22
CA VAL A 60 -16.83 -3.50 -14.37
C VAL A 60 -16.53 -4.87 -14.98
N ASP A 61 -15.28 -5.35 -14.85
CA ASP A 61 -14.79 -6.59 -15.44
C ASP A 61 -15.08 -7.82 -14.54
N GLY A 62 -15.72 -7.59 -13.39
CA GLY A 62 -16.00 -8.62 -12.39
C GLY A 62 -14.76 -9.07 -11.62
N LEU A 63 -14.90 -10.10 -10.78
CA LEU A 63 -13.81 -10.50 -9.85
C LEU A 63 -12.79 -11.46 -10.46
N SER A 64 -13.08 -12.06 -11.62
CA SER A 64 -12.31 -13.19 -12.15
C SER A 64 -10.83 -12.88 -12.35
N SER A 65 -10.49 -11.68 -12.86
CA SER A 65 -9.10 -11.26 -13.11
C SER A 65 -8.31 -10.97 -11.83
N ILE A 66 -8.97 -10.59 -10.73
CA ILE A 66 -8.31 -10.37 -9.44
C ILE A 66 -8.29 -11.60 -8.54
N MET A 67 -9.01 -12.67 -8.89
CA MET A 67 -9.01 -13.89 -8.07
C MET A 67 -7.62 -14.48 -7.89
N GLU A 68 -6.74 -14.36 -8.88
CA GLU A 68 -5.35 -14.81 -8.74
C GLU A 68 -4.59 -14.10 -7.61
N SER A 69 -4.89 -12.81 -7.38
CA SER A 69 -4.39 -12.07 -6.23
C SER A 69 -4.94 -12.65 -4.92
N LYS A 70 -6.23 -13.03 -4.89
CA LYS A 70 -6.83 -13.66 -3.71
C LYS A 70 -6.22 -15.03 -3.43
N TYR A 71 -6.01 -15.86 -4.47
CA TYR A 71 -5.37 -17.16 -4.34
C TYR A 71 -3.93 -17.04 -3.83
N LEU A 72 -3.17 -16.05 -4.31
CA LEU A 72 -1.82 -15.79 -3.82
C LEU A 72 -1.81 -15.58 -2.30
N TRP A 73 -2.58 -14.60 -1.81
CA TRP A 73 -2.58 -14.27 -0.37
C TRP A 73 -3.15 -15.40 0.50
N ASP A 74 -4.18 -16.09 0.02
CA ASP A 74 -4.76 -17.20 0.77
C ASP A 74 -3.90 -18.47 0.78
N SER A 75 -2.99 -18.64 -0.18
CA SER A 75 -2.10 -19.80 -0.21
C SER A 75 -1.15 -19.86 0.99
N TYR A 76 -0.88 -18.70 1.62
CA TYR A 76 -0.08 -18.61 2.84
C TYR A 76 -0.85 -19.02 4.10
N TRP A 77 -2.15 -19.27 4.00
CA TRP A 77 -2.97 -19.71 5.14
C TRP A 77 -2.40 -20.97 5.77
N THR A 78 -1.99 -21.98 4.98
CA THR A 78 -1.53 -23.28 5.52
C THR A 78 -0.30 -23.12 6.39
N ASP A 79 0.73 -22.42 5.91
CA ASP A 79 1.96 -22.21 6.68
C ASP A 79 1.70 -21.36 7.92
N THR A 80 0.90 -20.30 7.78
CA THR A 80 0.51 -19.42 8.89
C THR A 80 -0.24 -20.21 9.96
N TYR A 81 -1.21 -21.02 9.55
CA TYR A 81 -2.02 -21.88 10.42
C TYR A 81 -1.15 -22.89 11.17
N LEU A 82 -0.29 -23.63 10.47
CA LEU A 82 0.54 -24.67 11.09
C LEU A 82 1.55 -24.10 12.10
N HIS A 83 2.14 -22.94 11.81
CA HIS A 83 3.08 -22.28 12.72
C HIS A 83 2.36 -21.69 13.93
N LEU A 84 1.25 -20.97 13.73
CA LEU A 84 0.42 -20.48 14.84
C LEU A 84 -0.05 -21.64 15.72
N LYS A 85 -0.53 -22.74 15.12
CA LYS A 85 -0.97 -23.95 15.82
C LYS A 85 0.13 -24.49 16.74
N ARG A 86 1.38 -24.53 16.27
CA ARG A 86 2.53 -24.96 17.09
C ARG A 86 2.77 -24.02 18.28
N ILE A 87 2.67 -22.72 18.07
CA ILE A 87 2.86 -21.70 19.13
C ILE A 87 1.75 -21.80 20.18
N VAL A 88 0.48 -21.83 19.77
CA VAL A 88 -0.67 -21.81 20.69
C VAL A 88 -0.91 -23.14 21.41
N SER A 89 -0.47 -24.26 20.83
CA SER A 89 -0.60 -25.59 21.43
C SER A 89 0.44 -25.86 22.51
N ASN A 90 1.56 -25.13 22.52
CA ASN A 90 2.59 -25.25 23.54
C ASN A 90 2.28 -24.32 24.73
N PRO A 91 2.02 -24.85 25.94
CA PRO A 91 1.67 -24.04 27.11
C PRO A 91 2.69 -22.97 27.50
N VAL A 92 3.97 -23.15 27.13
CA VAL A 92 5.05 -22.21 27.44
C VAL A 92 5.06 -21.02 26.50
N THR A 93 4.76 -21.24 25.21
CA THR A 93 4.79 -20.20 24.17
C THR A 93 3.41 -19.68 23.81
N ARG A 94 2.35 -20.20 24.44
CA ARG A 94 0.97 -19.85 24.11
C ARG A 94 0.71 -18.37 24.43
N PRO A 95 0.32 -17.55 23.44
CA PRO A 95 -0.02 -16.16 23.70
C PRO A 95 -1.35 -16.05 24.46
N ALA A 96 -1.45 -15.04 25.32
CA ALA A 96 -2.69 -14.70 25.99
C ALA A 96 -3.72 -14.02 25.05
N PHE A 97 -3.24 -13.41 23.97
CA PHE A 97 -4.03 -12.66 23.00
C PHE A 97 -3.28 -12.59 21.67
N ILE A 98 -3.97 -12.69 20.53
CA ILE A 98 -3.36 -12.54 19.20
C ILE A 98 -3.92 -11.30 18.51
N VAL A 99 -3.03 -10.42 18.04
CA VAL A 99 -3.39 -9.29 17.17
C VAL A 99 -2.88 -9.57 15.77
N ALA A 100 -3.76 -9.50 14.79
CA ALA A 100 -3.48 -9.94 13.42
C ALA A 100 -3.85 -8.87 12.38
N ASP A 101 -3.12 -8.83 11.28
CA ASP A 101 -3.53 -8.07 10.10
C ASP A 101 -4.71 -8.78 9.40
N PHE A 102 -5.56 -8.02 8.72
CA PHE A 102 -6.73 -8.55 8.01
C PHE A 102 -6.39 -9.62 6.96
N PHE A 103 -5.20 -9.64 6.36
CA PHE A 103 -4.77 -10.71 5.45
C PHE A 103 -4.52 -12.06 6.14
N THR A 104 -4.31 -12.04 7.46
CA THR A 104 -4.03 -13.24 8.28
C THR A 104 -5.24 -13.70 9.10
N ASP A 105 -6.41 -13.09 8.86
CA ASP A 105 -7.60 -13.25 9.68
C ASP A 105 -8.05 -14.71 9.82
N ALA A 106 -8.04 -15.47 8.73
CA ALA A 106 -8.54 -16.84 8.69
C ALA A 106 -7.75 -17.77 9.60
N ALA A 107 -6.41 -17.73 9.55
CA ALA A 107 -5.56 -18.59 10.38
C ALA A 107 -5.69 -18.25 11.86
N VAL A 108 -5.85 -16.97 12.19
CA VAL A 108 -5.97 -16.49 13.58
C VAL A 108 -7.35 -16.80 14.16
N LYS A 109 -8.42 -16.70 13.35
CA LYS A 109 -9.76 -17.20 13.70
C LYS A 109 -9.75 -18.69 14.00
N ASP A 110 -8.96 -19.47 13.27
CA ASP A 110 -8.83 -20.91 13.55
C ASP A 110 -8.18 -21.15 14.92
N MET A 111 -7.22 -20.32 15.35
CA MET A 111 -6.66 -20.40 16.71
C MET A 111 -7.69 -20.05 17.78
N MET A 112 -8.56 -19.07 17.51
CA MET A 112 -9.66 -18.74 18.41
C MET A 112 -10.63 -19.91 18.57
N ILE A 113 -11.01 -20.56 17.47
CA ILE A 113 -12.00 -21.64 17.49
C ILE A 113 -11.42 -22.93 18.10
N GLU A 114 -10.22 -23.34 17.67
CA GLU A 114 -9.62 -24.61 18.11
C GLU A 114 -9.04 -24.53 19.52
N TYR A 115 -8.48 -23.38 19.91
CA TYR A 115 -7.73 -23.24 21.16
C TYR A 115 -8.37 -22.27 22.14
N GLY A 116 -9.37 -21.48 21.75
CA GLY A 116 -9.99 -20.49 22.64
C GLY A 116 -9.09 -19.30 22.96
N VAL A 117 -8.10 -18.99 22.10
CA VAL A 117 -7.24 -17.82 22.27
C VAL A 117 -8.00 -16.57 21.82
N PRO A 118 -8.17 -15.54 22.65
CA PRO A 118 -8.80 -14.29 22.24
C PRO A 118 -8.00 -13.58 21.16
N ILE A 119 -8.69 -12.95 20.21
CA ILE A 119 -8.05 -12.30 19.05
C ILE A 119 -8.55 -10.87 18.83
N ALA A 120 -7.72 -10.07 18.18
CA ALA A 120 -8.13 -8.86 17.48
C ALA A 120 -7.62 -8.87 16.04
N ILE A 121 -8.42 -8.38 15.11
CA ILE A 121 -8.02 -8.20 13.71
C ILE A 121 -7.96 -6.71 13.40
N VAL A 122 -6.80 -6.27 12.92
CA VAL A 122 -6.52 -4.89 12.54
C VAL A 122 -6.84 -4.71 11.07
N TRP A 123 -7.74 -3.78 10.78
CA TRP A 123 -8.09 -3.37 9.42
C TRP A 123 -7.57 -1.96 9.14
N PRO A 124 -6.99 -1.71 7.96
CA PRO A 124 -6.54 -0.37 7.58
C PRO A 124 -7.70 0.60 7.29
N GLN A 125 -8.91 0.07 7.04
CA GLN A 125 -10.12 0.82 6.70
C GLN A 125 -11.36 0.04 7.16
N MET A 126 -12.55 0.61 7.06
CA MET A 126 -13.78 -0.09 7.47
C MET A 126 -13.92 -1.45 6.78
N PRO A 127 -14.14 -2.55 7.53
CA PRO A 127 -14.24 -3.89 6.93
C PRO A 127 -15.40 -3.98 5.94
N PHE A 128 -15.15 -4.62 4.80
CA PHE A 128 -16.09 -4.65 3.68
C PHE A 128 -17.36 -5.46 3.97
N LEU A 129 -17.23 -6.59 4.68
CA LEU A 129 -18.32 -7.55 4.95
C LEU A 129 -18.88 -7.49 6.38
N MET A 130 -18.45 -6.50 7.18
CA MET A 130 -18.90 -6.32 8.56
C MET A 130 -19.68 -5.02 8.73
N ALA A 131 -20.63 -5.04 9.66
CA ALA A 131 -21.55 -3.95 9.94
C ALA A 131 -22.17 -3.37 8.64
N PRO A 132 -22.87 -4.19 7.83
CA PRO A 132 -23.50 -3.71 6.60
C PRO A 132 -24.60 -2.70 6.91
N VAL A 133 -24.75 -1.70 6.05
CA VAL A 133 -25.80 -0.68 6.13
C VAL A 133 -26.49 -0.54 4.78
N SER A 134 -27.81 -0.33 4.78
CA SER A 134 -28.64 -0.39 3.57
C SER A 134 -28.39 0.73 2.56
N TYR A 135 -27.75 1.82 2.97
CA TYR A 135 -27.44 2.95 2.09
C TYR A 135 -26.06 2.85 1.44
N ILE A 136 -25.23 1.86 1.77
CA ILE A 136 -24.02 1.56 1.00
C ILE A 136 -24.42 0.55 -0.07
N PRO A 137 -24.35 0.90 -1.37
CA PRO A 137 -24.79 0.01 -2.43
C PRO A 137 -23.78 -1.13 -2.66
N GLY A 138 -24.28 -2.34 -2.85
CA GLY A 138 -23.46 -3.51 -3.17
C GLY A 138 -22.44 -3.84 -2.08
N GLN A 139 -21.26 -4.31 -2.52
CA GLN A 139 -20.16 -4.66 -1.62
C GLN A 139 -19.08 -3.58 -1.63
N PRO A 140 -18.71 -3.02 -0.45
CA PRO A 140 -17.58 -2.10 -0.33
C PRO A 140 -16.31 -2.61 -1.02
N GLY A 141 -15.71 -1.78 -1.87
CA GLY A 141 -14.54 -2.11 -2.68
C GLY A 141 -14.86 -2.71 -4.06
N PHE A 142 -16.13 -3.03 -4.33
CA PHE A 142 -16.59 -3.60 -5.60
C PHE A 142 -17.65 -2.73 -6.30
N GLN A 143 -17.87 -1.51 -5.82
CA GLN A 143 -18.82 -0.60 -6.45
C GLN A 143 -18.31 -0.15 -7.83
N ILE A 144 -19.14 -0.34 -8.84
CA ILE A 144 -18.79 -0.19 -10.27
C ILE A 144 -18.61 1.27 -10.68
N ASP A 145 -19.35 2.16 -10.05
CA ASP A 145 -19.41 3.58 -10.36
C ASP A 145 -18.71 4.45 -9.30
N GLY A 146 -18.01 3.84 -8.36
CA GLY A 146 -17.39 4.55 -7.24
C GLY A 146 -18.39 5.17 -6.26
N SER A 147 -19.69 4.85 -6.38
CA SER A 147 -20.71 5.34 -5.45
C SER A 147 -20.51 4.72 -4.07
N LEU A 148 -19.87 5.48 -3.18
CA LEU A 148 -19.64 5.07 -1.79
C LEU A 148 -20.93 4.99 -0.98
N THR A 149 -21.92 5.81 -1.34
CA THR A 149 -23.26 5.82 -0.74
C THR A 149 -24.33 5.86 -1.83
N SER A 150 -25.54 5.46 -1.46
CA SER A 150 -26.71 5.49 -2.33
C SER A 150 -27.29 6.90 -2.49
N GLU A 151 -26.80 7.90 -1.75
CA GLU A 151 -27.36 9.27 -1.70
C GLU A 151 -27.56 9.86 -3.10
N ASN A 152 -26.54 9.73 -3.95
CA ASN A 152 -26.53 10.25 -5.32
C ASN A 152 -26.55 9.15 -6.39
N ALA A 153 -26.67 7.87 -5.99
CA ALA A 153 -26.65 6.74 -6.91
C ALA A 153 -28.02 6.56 -7.59
N SER A 154 -28.02 6.46 -8.91
CA SER A 154 -29.23 6.14 -9.69
C SER A 154 -29.73 4.73 -9.37
N PHE A 155 -31.03 4.46 -9.60
CA PHE A 155 -31.59 3.12 -9.39
C PHE A 155 -30.84 2.04 -10.18
N ALA A 156 -30.47 2.34 -11.43
CA ALA A 156 -29.70 1.42 -12.28
C ALA A 156 -28.31 1.13 -11.70
N SER A 157 -27.62 2.15 -11.16
CA SER A 157 -26.34 1.98 -10.47
C SER A 157 -26.48 1.08 -9.25
N ARG A 158 -27.46 1.35 -8.37
CA ARG A 158 -27.71 0.55 -7.17
C ARG A 158 -27.95 -0.93 -7.52
N LEU A 159 -28.83 -1.19 -8.49
CA LEU A 159 -29.09 -2.55 -8.96
C LEU A 159 -27.82 -3.23 -9.51
N ARG A 160 -27.03 -2.50 -10.31
CA ARG A 160 -25.78 -3.04 -10.87
C ARG A 160 -24.77 -3.39 -9.79
N ASN A 161 -24.65 -2.57 -8.74
CA ASN A 161 -23.76 -2.78 -7.61
C ASN A 161 -24.17 -4.03 -6.77
N GLU A 162 -25.47 -4.28 -6.59
CA GLU A 162 -25.95 -5.52 -5.94
C GLU A 162 -25.64 -6.78 -6.77
N MET A 163 -25.70 -6.67 -8.10
CA MET A 163 -25.48 -7.80 -9.00
C MET A 163 -24.02 -8.24 -9.13
N VAL A 164 -23.05 -7.46 -8.63
CA VAL A 164 -21.62 -7.81 -8.69
C VAL A 164 -21.34 -9.18 -8.07
N LEU A 165 -21.92 -9.47 -6.90
CA LEU A 165 -21.75 -10.77 -6.24
C LEU A 165 -22.35 -11.93 -7.04
N PHE A 166 -23.47 -11.68 -7.73
CA PHE A 166 -24.10 -12.68 -8.58
C PHE A 166 -23.18 -13.04 -9.76
N TRP A 167 -22.58 -12.04 -10.42
CA TRP A 167 -21.63 -12.28 -11.51
C TRP A 167 -20.31 -12.87 -11.02
N ALA A 168 -19.91 -12.56 -9.79
CA ALA A 168 -18.72 -13.14 -9.15
C ALA A 168 -18.90 -14.61 -8.72
N LEU A 169 -20.13 -15.12 -8.68
CA LEU A 169 -20.45 -16.42 -8.08
C LEU A 169 -19.62 -17.60 -8.60
N PRO A 170 -19.35 -17.75 -9.92
CA PRO A 170 -18.52 -18.87 -10.40
C PRO A 170 -17.10 -18.83 -9.82
N SER A 171 -16.51 -17.63 -9.78
CA SER A 171 -15.18 -17.37 -9.25
C SER A 171 -15.13 -17.58 -7.73
N LEU A 172 -16.15 -17.14 -7.01
CA LEU A 172 -16.31 -17.36 -5.58
C LEU A 172 -16.48 -18.85 -5.24
N LEU A 173 -17.31 -19.58 -5.99
CA LEU A 173 -17.52 -21.02 -5.77
C LEU A 173 -16.23 -21.83 -5.99
N LYS A 174 -15.44 -21.48 -7.02
CA LYS A 174 -14.13 -22.09 -7.25
C LYS A 174 -13.20 -21.84 -6.06
N TRP A 175 -13.14 -20.59 -5.60
CA TRP A 175 -12.32 -20.20 -4.47
C TRP A 175 -12.73 -20.88 -3.16
N LEU A 176 -14.03 -20.93 -2.86
CA LEU A 176 -14.58 -21.61 -1.68
C LEU A 176 -14.26 -23.11 -1.67
N ARG A 177 -14.31 -23.77 -2.83
CA ARG A 177 -13.94 -25.20 -2.95
C ARG A 177 -12.44 -25.40 -2.69
N TRP A 178 -11.60 -24.54 -3.26
CA TRP A 178 -10.16 -24.61 -3.10
C TRP A 178 -9.74 -24.35 -1.64
N THR A 179 -10.24 -23.28 -1.01
CA THR A 179 -9.94 -22.98 0.40
C THR A 179 -10.45 -24.07 1.33
N LYS A 180 -11.62 -24.65 1.04
CA LYS A 180 -12.13 -25.80 1.81
C LYS A 180 -11.21 -27.02 1.70
N SER A 181 -10.72 -27.36 0.50
CA SER A 181 -9.78 -28.50 0.33
C SER A 181 -8.50 -28.26 1.11
N MET A 182 -7.89 -27.08 0.95
CA MET A 182 -6.69 -26.67 1.67
C MET A 182 -6.86 -26.78 3.19
N ARG A 183 -8.00 -26.33 3.72
CA ARG A 183 -8.30 -26.42 5.16
C ARG A 183 -8.47 -27.88 5.62
N LEU A 184 -9.17 -28.70 4.85
CA LEU A 184 -9.38 -30.12 5.19
C LEU A 184 -8.06 -30.90 5.16
N GLU A 185 -7.18 -30.62 4.21
CA GLU A 185 -5.84 -31.22 4.12
C GLU A 185 -4.98 -30.90 5.35
N ALA A 186 -5.14 -29.71 5.93
CA ALA A 186 -4.51 -29.31 7.19
C ALA A 186 -5.24 -29.82 8.45
N GLY A 187 -6.32 -30.59 8.30
CA GLY A 187 -7.10 -31.17 9.39
C GLY A 187 -8.18 -30.24 9.99
N VAL A 188 -8.46 -29.11 9.36
CA VAL A 188 -9.47 -28.13 9.83
C VAL A 188 -10.85 -28.51 9.31
N THR A 189 -11.76 -28.84 10.22
CA THR A 189 -13.11 -29.33 9.89
C THR A 189 -14.24 -28.40 10.33
N HIS A 190 -13.97 -27.42 11.20
CA HIS A 190 -14.96 -26.43 11.62
C HIS A 190 -15.22 -25.37 10.54
N LYS A 191 -16.35 -24.68 10.68
CA LYS A 191 -16.73 -23.57 9.80
C LYS A 191 -15.96 -22.31 10.17
N THR A 192 -15.56 -21.54 9.16
CA THR A 192 -15.00 -20.20 9.37
C THR A 192 -16.08 -19.25 9.87
N LEU A 193 -15.74 -18.42 10.86
CA LEU A 193 -16.61 -17.34 11.33
C LEU A 193 -16.66 -16.22 10.29
N SER A 194 -17.85 -15.98 9.74
CA SER A 194 -18.11 -14.94 8.74
C SER A 194 -19.38 -14.14 9.08
N ASP A 195 -19.64 -13.96 10.37
CA ASP A 195 -20.80 -13.20 10.81
C ASP A 195 -20.60 -11.70 10.55
N PRO A 196 -21.63 -10.97 10.06
CA PRO A 196 -21.55 -9.53 9.85
C PRO A 196 -21.24 -8.72 11.12
N LYS A 197 -21.52 -9.31 12.28
CA LYS A 197 -21.18 -8.77 13.60
C LYS A 197 -20.23 -9.77 14.26
N PRO A 198 -18.92 -9.47 14.30
CA PRO A 198 -17.93 -10.39 14.85
C PRO A 198 -18.06 -10.49 16.37
N ASP A 199 -17.77 -11.67 16.90
CA ASP A 199 -17.66 -12.00 18.33
C ASP A 199 -16.22 -11.83 18.87
N TYR A 200 -15.32 -11.30 18.05
CA TYR A 200 -13.94 -10.93 18.36
C TYR A 200 -13.69 -9.44 18.10
N LEU A 201 -12.58 -8.91 18.63
CA LEU A 201 -12.25 -7.50 18.45
C LEU A 201 -11.77 -7.20 17.03
N VAL A 202 -12.25 -6.10 16.46
CA VAL A 202 -11.79 -5.55 15.20
C VAL A 202 -11.34 -4.13 15.44
N PHE A 203 -10.04 -3.88 15.25
CA PHE A 203 -9.48 -2.55 15.30
C PHE A 203 -9.46 -1.96 13.90
N VAL A 204 -10.09 -0.81 13.72
CA VAL A 204 -10.10 -0.12 12.44
C VAL A 204 -9.16 1.07 12.55
N ASN A 205 -8.09 1.09 11.75
CA ASN A 205 -7.16 2.20 11.66
C ASN A 205 -7.75 3.37 10.86
N SER A 206 -8.88 3.88 11.34
CA SER A 206 -9.60 5.01 10.78
C SER A 206 -10.22 5.84 11.90
N LEU A 207 -10.70 7.04 11.56
CA LEU A 207 -11.27 8.00 12.50
C LEU A 207 -12.72 8.34 12.14
N SER A 208 -13.51 8.71 13.15
CA SER A 208 -14.90 9.13 12.95
C SER A 208 -14.97 10.38 12.07
N GLY A 209 -15.77 10.31 11.00
CA GLY A 209 -15.93 11.40 10.03
C GLY A 209 -15.10 11.24 8.76
N LEU A 210 -14.13 10.31 8.71
CA LEU A 210 -13.42 9.94 7.48
C LEU A 210 -14.15 8.83 6.71
N GLU A 211 -14.77 7.90 7.45
CA GLU A 211 -15.49 6.75 6.89
C GLU A 211 -16.96 7.06 6.65
N VAL A 212 -17.57 6.32 5.72
CA VAL A 212 -19.03 6.27 5.62
C VAL A 212 -19.58 5.77 6.96
N PRO A 213 -20.54 6.48 7.59
CA PRO A 213 -21.08 6.07 8.87
C PRO A 213 -21.59 4.61 8.83
N LYS A 214 -21.43 3.90 9.93
CA LYS A 214 -21.95 2.54 10.13
C LYS A 214 -22.41 2.40 11.57
N ASP A 215 -23.45 1.60 11.81
CA ASP A 215 -23.81 1.18 13.16
C ASP A 215 -22.85 0.08 13.61
N LEU A 216 -21.81 0.45 14.35
CA LEU A 216 -20.74 -0.45 14.74
C LEU A 216 -21.11 -1.18 16.05
N PRO A 217 -21.03 -2.51 16.10
CA PRO A 217 -21.13 -3.24 17.36
C PRO A 217 -19.94 -2.89 18.27
N PRO A 218 -20.03 -3.13 19.59
CA PRO A 218 -18.92 -2.87 20.53
C PRO A 218 -17.63 -3.62 20.19
N SER A 219 -17.71 -4.68 19.38
CA SER A 219 -16.57 -5.46 18.90
C SER A 219 -15.79 -4.80 17.76
N ILE A 220 -16.33 -3.78 17.09
CA ILE A 220 -15.64 -3.04 16.03
C ILE A 220 -15.31 -1.64 16.54
N VAL A 221 -14.02 -1.36 16.75
CA VAL A 221 -13.52 -0.14 17.38
C VAL A 221 -12.61 0.63 16.41
N PRO A 222 -13.05 1.80 15.93
CA PRO A 222 -12.15 2.75 15.27
C PRO A 222 -11.09 3.23 16.27
N CYS A 223 -9.82 3.01 15.96
CA CYS A 223 -8.69 3.38 16.80
C CYS A 223 -7.61 4.16 16.01
N GLY A 224 -7.99 4.69 14.84
CA GLY A 224 -7.10 5.47 14.00
C GLY A 224 -7.17 6.98 14.24
N PRO A 225 -6.25 7.74 13.63
CA PRO A 225 -5.13 7.22 12.85
C PRO A 225 -4.01 6.75 13.78
N ILE A 226 -3.54 5.51 13.60
CA ILE A 226 -2.40 4.94 14.32
C ILE A 226 -1.14 5.50 13.66
N LEU A 227 -0.64 6.60 14.20
CA LEU A 227 0.56 7.31 13.75
C LEU A 227 1.64 7.28 14.83
N ALA A 228 2.88 7.60 14.45
CA ALA A 228 3.97 7.74 15.40
C ALA A 228 3.80 9.04 16.21
N ASP A 229 4.18 9.02 17.49
CA ASP A 229 4.15 10.23 18.35
C ASP A 229 5.14 11.30 17.88
N SER A 230 6.22 10.85 17.24
CA SER A 230 7.27 11.69 16.68
C SER A 230 7.77 11.07 15.38
N TYR A 231 8.19 11.94 14.46
CA TYR A 231 8.87 11.55 13.24
C TYR A 231 10.35 11.89 13.37
N ALA A 232 11.22 11.13 12.69
CA ALA A 232 12.61 11.50 12.60
C ALA A 232 12.74 12.86 11.88
N ASP A 233 13.75 13.63 12.27
CA ASP A 233 14.09 14.86 11.56
C ASP A 233 14.43 14.55 10.09
N LEU A 234 14.20 15.54 9.24
CA LEU A 234 14.62 15.46 7.84
C LEU A 234 16.14 15.34 7.80
N ASP A 235 16.66 14.56 6.85
CA ASP A 235 18.08 14.62 6.55
C ASP A 235 18.46 16.01 6.01
N GLU A 236 19.75 16.34 6.13
CA GLU A 236 20.31 17.65 5.78
C GLU A 236 19.93 18.08 4.35
N LYS A 237 19.96 17.14 3.40
CA LYS A 237 19.66 17.40 1.99
C LYS A 237 18.20 17.82 1.79
N HIS A 238 17.25 17.13 2.42
CA HIS A 238 15.84 17.49 2.32
C HIS A 238 15.52 18.76 3.11
N ALA A 239 16.16 18.98 4.26
CA ALA A 239 16.03 20.21 5.03
C ALA A 239 16.50 21.43 4.23
N GLU A 240 17.72 21.39 3.67
CA GLU A 240 18.27 22.45 2.82
C GLU A 240 17.38 22.73 1.60
N PHE A 241 16.86 21.67 0.96
CA PHE A 241 15.95 21.82 -0.17
C PHE A 241 14.67 22.56 0.24
N LEU A 242 14.05 22.19 1.36
CA LEU A 242 12.83 22.85 1.85
C LEU A 242 13.10 24.26 2.40
N ASP A 243 14.31 24.55 2.88
CA ASP A 243 14.68 25.91 3.29
C ASP A 243 14.81 26.85 2.09
N ALA A 244 15.39 26.35 0.99
CA ALA A 244 15.60 27.06 -0.26
C ALA A 244 14.32 27.30 -1.09
N HIS A 245 13.28 26.47 -0.91
CA HIS A 245 12.05 26.50 -1.71
C HIS A 245 10.81 26.77 -0.84
N LYS A 246 9.92 27.67 -1.26
CA LYS A 246 8.75 28.06 -0.45
C LYS A 246 7.45 27.39 -0.88
N ARG A 247 7.41 26.82 -2.08
CA ARG A 247 6.23 26.20 -2.69
C ARG A 247 6.63 24.88 -3.30
N VAL A 248 6.77 23.89 -2.42
CA VAL A 248 7.24 22.55 -2.78
C VAL A 248 6.07 21.61 -2.98
N LEU A 249 6.04 20.94 -4.12
CA LEU A 249 5.13 19.82 -4.37
C LEU A 249 5.77 18.52 -3.88
N TYR A 250 5.15 17.85 -2.92
CA TYR A 250 5.49 16.49 -2.53
C TYR A 250 4.61 15.49 -3.26
N VAL A 251 5.22 14.60 -4.04
CA VAL A 251 4.52 13.54 -4.79
C VAL A 251 4.91 12.19 -4.21
N ALA A 252 3.92 11.46 -3.69
CA ALA A 252 4.08 10.08 -3.23
C ALA A 252 2.83 9.29 -3.59
N LEU A 253 2.99 8.26 -4.43
CA LEU A 253 1.90 7.38 -4.87
C LEU A 253 1.82 6.09 -4.04
N GLY A 254 2.54 6.05 -2.92
CA GLY A 254 2.65 4.87 -2.07
C GLY A 254 3.57 3.80 -2.66
N THR A 255 3.52 2.62 -2.06
CA THR A 255 4.39 1.47 -2.35
C THR A 255 3.80 0.48 -3.35
N HIS A 256 2.52 0.63 -3.68
CA HIS A 256 1.75 -0.36 -4.47
C HIS A 256 1.31 0.17 -5.84
N ILE A 257 1.44 1.48 -6.10
CA ILE A 257 1.13 2.05 -7.41
C ILE A 257 2.35 1.96 -8.32
N ILE A 258 2.19 1.29 -9.46
CA ILE A 258 3.17 1.19 -10.53
C ILE A 258 2.55 1.84 -11.76
N LEU A 259 2.86 3.11 -11.97
CA LEU A 259 2.34 3.86 -13.11
C LEU A 259 2.99 3.41 -14.40
N GLU A 260 2.20 3.36 -15.48
CA GLU A 260 2.74 3.18 -16.83
C GLU A 260 3.50 4.44 -17.27
N ALA A 261 4.48 4.27 -18.16
CA ALA A 261 5.31 5.36 -18.66
C ALA A 261 4.50 6.56 -19.22
N ASN A 262 3.35 6.30 -19.85
CA ASN A 262 2.47 7.35 -20.38
C ASN A 262 1.85 8.20 -19.26
N ASP A 263 1.47 7.59 -18.13
CA ASP A 263 0.89 8.33 -17.01
C ASP A 263 1.95 9.07 -16.21
N VAL A 264 3.15 8.49 -16.08
CA VAL A 264 4.32 9.19 -15.54
C VAL A 264 4.62 10.45 -16.37
N ALA A 265 4.61 10.35 -17.71
CA ALA A 265 4.84 11.48 -18.60
C ALA A 265 3.81 12.59 -18.40
N LYS A 266 2.51 12.27 -18.30
CA LYS A 266 1.46 13.26 -18.05
C LYS A 266 1.65 13.99 -16.71
N ILE A 267 2.02 13.27 -15.64
CA ILE A 267 2.27 13.89 -14.33
C ILE A 267 3.47 14.83 -14.43
N LEU A 268 4.55 14.41 -15.08
CA LEU A 268 5.75 15.24 -15.30
C LEU A 268 5.43 16.50 -16.10
N ASP A 269 4.64 16.39 -17.17
CA ASP A 269 4.22 17.54 -17.97
C ASP A 269 3.41 18.54 -17.14
N GLY A 270 2.54 18.05 -16.26
CA GLY A 270 1.79 18.90 -15.32
C GLY A 270 2.71 19.59 -14.29
N ILE A 271 3.71 18.87 -13.78
CA ILE A 271 4.72 19.41 -12.86
C ILE A 271 5.56 20.49 -13.55
N HIS A 272 6.01 20.26 -14.77
CA HIS A 272 6.75 21.25 -15.55
C HIS A 272 5.92 22.51 -15.79
N GLN A 273 4.66 22.36 -16.19
CA GLN A 273 3.77 23.51 -16.35
C GLN A 273 3.59 24.30 -15.05
N ALA A 274 3.48 23.63 -13.91
CA ALA A 274 3.36 24.29 -12.60
C ALA A 274 4.65 25.03 -12.19
N LEU A 275 5.83 24.49 -12.55
CA LEU A 275 7.13 25.15 -12.35
C LEU A 275 7.28 26.38 -13.28
N ASP A 276 6.95 26.23 -14.56
CA ASP A 276 7.04 27.29 -15.58
C ASP A 276 6.11 28.47 -15.26
N GLN A 277 4.93 28.18 -14.72
CA GLN A 277 3.98 29.19 -14.25
C GLN A 277 4.36 29.76 -12.87
N HIS A 278 5.45 29.29 -12.27
CA HIS A 278 5.87 29.63 -10.92
C HIS A 278 4.78 29.40 -9.86
N CYS A 279 3.90 28.41 -10.05
CA CYS A 279 2.93 27.98 -9.03
C CYS A 279 3.62 27.21 -7.91
N ILE A 280 4.66 26.45 -8.28
CA ILE A 280 5.59 25.77 -7.38
C ILE A 280 7.02 26.18 -7.76
N ASP A 281 7.95 26.06 -6.82
CA ASP A 281 9.37 26.35 -7.04
C ASP A 281 10.28 25.14 -6.79
N GLY A 282 9.76 24.07 -6.18
CA GLY A 282 10.47 22.80 -6.00
C GLY A 282 9.53 21.59 -6.02
N VAL A 283 10.09 20.41 -6.30
CA VAL A 283 9.36 19.13 -6.28
C VAL A 283 10.21 18.06 -5.61
N ILE A 284 9.59 17.34 -4.68
CA ILE A 284 10.12 16.09 -4.11
C ILE A 284 9.19 14.97 -4.56
N TRP A 285 9.71 14.00 -5.30
CA TRP A 285 8.93 12.84 -5.71
C TRP A 285 9.50 11.55 -5.10
N ALA A 286 8.78 10.99 -4.13
CA ALA A 286 9.10 9.72 -3.53
C ALA A 286 8.60 8.57 -4.42
N VAL A 287 9.54 7.84 -5.02
CA VAL A 287 9.27 6.71 -5.94
C VAL A 287 10.06 5.49 -5.50
N GLY A 288 9.37 4.36 -5.33
CA GLY A 288 9.99 3.07 -5.04
C GLY A 288 10.85 2.52 -6.20
N PRO A 289 11.72 1.54 -5.96
CA PRO A 289 12.65 1.03 -6.97
C PRO A 289 11.99 0.47 -8.24
N SER A 290 10.87 -0.27 -8.09
CA SER A 290 10.17 -0.86 -9.23
C SER A 290 9.48 0.20 -10.10
N PRO A 291 8.58 1.08 -9.59
CA PRO A 291 7.97 2.14 -10.39
C PRO A 291 8.98 3.11 -11.04
N ARG A 292 10.17 3.31 -10.43
CA ARG A 292 11.22 4.14 -11.00
C ARG A 292 11.71 3.63 -12.36
N LYS A 293 11.57 2.33 -12.64
CA LYS A 293 11.91 1.73 -13.94
C LYS A 293 10.98 2.17 -15.07
N GLU A 294 9.88 2.85 -14.78
CA GLU A 294 8.91 3.34 -15.76
C GLU A 294 9.20 4.79 -16.19
N PHE A 295 10.13 5.48 -15.51
CA PHE A 295 10.49 6.87 -15.82
C PHE A 295 11.31 6.95 -17.13
N PRO A 296 11.18 8.02 -17.94
CA PRO A 296 12.01 8.23 -19.13
C PRO A 296 13.51 8.20 -18.79
N LEU A 297 14.35 7.58 -19.65
CA LEU A 297 15.80 7.45 -19.42
C LEU A 297 16.51 8.80 -19.19
N SER A 298 16.07 9.86 -19.88
CA SER A 298 16.57 11.23 -19.73
C SER A 298 16.36 11.81 -18.32
N LEU A 299 15.31 11.36 -17.63
CA LEU A 299 15.03 11.73 -16.24
C LEU A 299 15.66 10.76 -15.24
N ARG A 300 16.20 9.61 -15.68
CA ARG A 300 16.93 8.68 -14.81
C ARG A 300 18.35 9.14 -14.53
N THR A 301 18.97 9.88 -15.46
CA THR A 301 20.36 10.36 -15.36
C THR A 301 20.55 11.58 -14.45
N SER A 302 19.49 12.35 -14.19
CA SER A 302 19.46 13.44 -13.20
C SER A 302 19.10 12.96 -11.79
N LEU A 303 18.90 11.65 -11.59
CA LEU A 303 18.64 11.04 -10.29
C LEU A 303 19.96 10.72 -9.58
N VAL A 304 20.29 11.48 -8.54
CA VAL A 304 21.45 11.16 -7.68
C VAL A 304 21.18 9.85 -6.94
N GLN A 305 22.10 8.89 -7.05
CA GLN A 305 22.06 7.58 -6.38
C GLN A 305 22.06 7.71 -4.85
N GLY A 306 21.06 7.09 -4.21
CA GLY A 306 20.86 6.94 -2.76
C GLY A 306 19.52 6.23 -2.54
N ASP A 307 19.28 5.57 -1.41
CA ASP A 307 18.18 4.61 -1.25
C ASP A 307 16.75 5.21 -1.32
N VAL A 308 16.62 6.55 -1.39
CA VAL A 308 15.42 7.25 -1.91
C VAL A 308 15.84 8.53 -2.67
N PRO A 309 15.61 8.64 -3.99
CA PRO A 309 15.55 9.97 -4.61
C PRO A 309 14.57 10.07 -5.80
N VAL A 310 13.80 11.17 -5.83
CA VAL A 310 13.83 12.10 -6.96
C VAL A 310 13.80 13.53 -6.41
N LEU A 311 14.93 14.23 -6.56
CA LEU A 311 15.06 15.67 -6.41
C LEU A 311 14.84 16.28 -7.79
N LEU A 312 13.86 17.16 -7.99
CA LEU A 312 13.84 18.05 -9.17
C LEU A 312 14.23 19.45 -8.68
N VAL A 313 15.51 19.80 -8.87
CA VAL A 313 16.01 21.18 -8.69
C VAL A 313 15.98 21.90 -10.03
N ASN A 314 15.57 23.17 -9.95
CA ASN A 314 14.98 24.01 -10.97
C ASN A 314 16.00 24.72 -11.90
N CYS A 315 15.54 25.03 -13.12
CA CYS A 315 15.92 26.12 -14.03
C CYS A 315 17.39 26.32 -14.51
N SER A 316 17.63 25.94 -15.77
CA SER A 316 17.99 26.95 -16.79
C SER A 316 17.29 26.62 -18.11
N VAL A 317 16.52 27.59 -18.59
CA VAL A 317 16.19 27.75 -20.01
C VAL A 317 17.49 27.59 -20.82
N LYS A 318 17.41 26.84 -21.94
CA LYS A 318 18.47 26.44 -22.89
C LYS A 318 19.25 25.16 -22.55
N GLN A 319 18.76 24.02 -23.05
CA GLN A 319 19.45 23.19 -24.05
C GLN A 319 18.68 21.86 -24.24
N ILE A 320 17.62 21.90 -25.05
CA ILE A 320 17.28 20.75 -25.89
C ILE A 320 18.23 20.84 -27.08
N GLN A 321 19.40 20.22 -26.98
CA GLN A 321 20.30 20.09 -28.12
C GLN A 321 19.86 18.87 -28.92
N ILE A 322 19.02 19.15 -29.92
CA ILE A 322 18.70 18.25 -31.02
C ILE A 322 20.03 17.86 -31.69
N SER A 323 20.22 16.55 -31.87
CA SER A 323 21.29 15.96 -32.66
C SER A 323 21.34 16.60 -34.05
N CYS A 324 22.49 17.18 -34.39
CA CYS A 324 22.82 17.52 -35.77
C CYS A 324 24.22 17.00 -36.05
N SER A 325 24.29 15.78 -36.54
CA SER A 325 25.45 15.24 -37.24
C SER A 325 25.49 15.82 -38.64
N LEU A 326 26.53 16.57 -38.99
CA LEU A 326 27.12 16.66 -40.34
C LEU A 326 28.44 17.47 -40.31
N CYS A 327 29.53 16.74 -40.57
CA CYS A 327 30.79 17.06 -41.25
C CYS A 327 31.61 18.36 -40.95
N PHE A 328 32.89 18.13 -40.62
CA PHE A 328 34.07 19.01 -40.80
C PHE A 328 34.38 19.32 -42.29
N PRO A 329 35.35 20.20 -42.69
CA PRO A 329 36.41 20.88 -41.92
C PRO A 329 36.66 22.39 -42.25
N SER A 330 37.56 22.98 -41.44
CA SER A 330 38.59 24.02 -41.72
C SER A 330 38.30 25.22 -42.64
N ASP A 331 38.51 26.44 -42.14
CA ASP A 331 39.70 27.24 -42.54
C ASP A 331 39.85 28.55 -41.75
N GLU A 332 41.12 28.95 -41.69
CA GLU A 332 41.71 30.13 -41.07
C GLU A 332 41.14 31.44 -41.62
N HIS A 333 40.99 32.46 -40.75
CA HIS A 333 41.61 33.76 -41.02
C HIS A 333 41.65 34.66 -39.77
N GLU A 334 42.89 34.97 -39.42
CA GLU A 334 43.40 36.04 -38.57
C GLU A 334 42.96 37.44 -39.05
N VAL A 335 42.43 38.32 -38.17
CA VAL A 335 42.82 39.76 -38.08
C VAL A 335 42.59 40.28 -36.66
N ARG A 336 43.57 41.10 -36.25
CA ARG A 336 43.95 41.73 -34.98
C ARG A 336 43.09 42.95 -34.53
N PRO A 337 43.42 43.62 -33.40
CA PRO A 337 42.47 44.06 -32.37
C PRO A 337 42.17 45.57 -32.35
N HIS A 338 41.21 45.97 -31.51
CA HIS A 338 41.21 47.30 -30.90
C HIS A 338 40.83 47.27 -29.41
N ARG A 339 41.27 48.32 -28.73
CA ARG A 339 41.64 48.47 -27.33
C ARG A 339 40.84 49.66 -26.78
N ILE A 340 40.72 49.73 -25.44
CA ILE A 340 40.38 50.91 -24.62
C ILE A 340 38.86 51.23 -24.55
N GLY A 341 38.23 51.47 -23.39
CA GLY A 341 38.78 51.75 -22.06
C GLY A 341 37.75 51.73 -20.93
N VAL A 342 38.29 51.97 -19.74
CA VAL A 342 37.64 52.11 -18.43
C VAL A 342 37.33 53.59 -18.20
N SER A 343 36.17 53.92 -17.63
CA SER A 343 36.06 54.94 -16.57
C SER A 343 34.68 54.98 -15.93
N SER A 344 34.71 54.95 -14.60
CA SER A 344 33.80 55.55 -13.59
C SER A 344 32.33 55.17 -13.57
#